data_AF-A0A5R8KHE0-F1
#
_entry.id   AF-A0A5R8KHE0-F1
#
_cell.length_a   1.000
_cell.length_b   1.000
_cell.length_c   1.000
_cell.angle_alpha   90.00
_cell.angle_beta   90.00
_cell.angle_gamma   90.00
#
_symmetry.space_group_name_H-M   'P 1'
#
loop_
_entity.id
_entity.type
_entity.pdbx_description
1 polymer ?
#
loop_
_entity_poly.entity_id
_entity_poly.type
_entity_poly.pdbx_seq_one_letter_code
_entity_poly.pdbx_strand_id
1 'polypeptide(L)'
;MSGLLGVNLDELNQRDAAECARHWRKLFFLSAAVVAVIALLGAATWMQSDRRQHLLTTASERDHAAAEQALVEDDWPLAVAYLDRSLIYWPQNQDAVSLLWSLLRYRPAADSLVSRQRHELNQPVQGLAWSPDSQQLLVRLAEGELRVLNVAAGQFVEPAINVG
;
A
#
# COMPACT_ATOMS: atom_id res chain seq x y z
N MET A 1 -21.59 -51.33 71.63
CA MET A 1 -20.42 -52.12 71.21
C MET A 1 -20.28 -51.98 69.71
N SER A 2 -19.21 -51.30 69.31
CA SER A 2 -19.02 -50.69 68.01
C SER A 2 -18.88 -51.72 66.89
N GLY A 3 -19.95 -51.91 66.13
CA GLY A 3 -19.85 -52.32 64.74
C GLY A 3 -19.35 -51.12 63.95
N LEU A 4 -18.11 -51.18 63.46
CA LEU A 4 -17.52 -50.08 62.69
C LEU A 4 -16.62 -50.70 61.63
N LEU A 5 -17.26 -51.02 60.51
CA LEU A 5 -16.75 -50.93 59.13
C LEU A 5 -15.22 -51.01 59.03
N GLY A 6 -14.70 -52.23 59.04
CA GLY A 6 -13.34 -52.53 58.57
C GLY A 6 -13.29 -52.38 57.05
N VAL A 7 -13.46 -51.16 56.55
CA VAL A 7 -13.15 -50.82 55.16
C VAL A 7 -11.63 -50.65 55.12
N ASN A 8 -10.99 -51.49 54.34
CA ASN A 8 -9.53 -51.52 54.23
C ASN A 8 -9.06 -50.20 53.59
N LEU A 9 -8.23 -49.43 54.31
CA LEU A 9 -7.76 -48.12 53.87
C LEU A 9 -7.02 -48.20 52.53
N ASP A 10 -6.34 -49.32 52.27
CA ASP A 10 -5.65 -49.58 51.01
C ASP A 10 -6.61 -49.76 49.84
N GLU A 11 -7.81 -50.29 50.10
CA GLU A 11 -8.84 -50.52 49.08
C GLU A 11 -9.52 -49.21 48.67
N LEU A 12 -9.69 -48.27 49.61
CA LEU A 12 -10.11 -46.89 49.32
C LEU A 12 -9.03 -46.16 48.51
N ASN A 13 -7.76 -46.28 48.89
CA ASN A 13 -6.66 -45.59 48.23
C ASN A 13 -6.43 -46.11 46.78
N GLN A 14 -6.60 -47.42 46.55
CA GLN A 14 -6.57 -48.00 45.20
C GLN A 14 -7.73 -47.49 44.32
N ARG A 15 -8.91 -47.27 44.91
CA ARG A 15 -10.09 -46.79 44.20
C ARG A 15 -9.96 -45.31 43.82
N ASP A 16 -9.47 -44.48 44.74
CA ASP A 16 -9.21 -43.05 44.51
C ASP A 16 -8.08 -42.84 43.48
N ALA A 17 -7.04 -43.67 43.52
CA ALA A 17 -5.96 -43.65 42.52
C ALA A 17 -6.46 -44.02 41.12
N ALA A 18 -7.37 -45.01 41.01
CA ALA A 18 -7.96 -45.42 39.75
C ALA A 18 -8.91 -44.36 39.16
N GLU A 19 -9.64 -43.63 40.00
CA GLU A 19 -10.50 -42.52 39.57
C GLU A 19 -9.69 -41.27 39.19
N CYS A 20 -8.64 -40.94 39.95
CA CYS A 20 -7.68 -39.88 39.59
C CYS A 20 -7.02 -40.17 38.23
N ALA A 21 -6.55 -41.39 38.00
CA ALA A 21 -5.88 -41.75 36.75
C ALA A 21 -6.79 -41.60 35.52
N ARG A 22 -8.10 -41.90 35.64
CA ARG A 22 -9.07 -41.72 34.54
C ARG A 22 -9.35 -40.25 34.25
N HIS A 23 -9.52 -39.42 35.29
CA HIS A 23 -9.75 -37.99 35.11
C HIS A 23 -8.53 -37.29 34.51
N TRP A 24 -7.32 -37.62 34.98
CA TRP A 24 -6.08 -37.09 34.41
C TRP A 24 -5.90 -37.47 32.93
N ARG A 25 -6.16 -38.72 32.55
CA ARG A 25 -6.11 -39.14 31.13
C ARG A 25 -7.06 -38.32 30.25
N LYS A 26 -8.31 -38.12 30.69
CA LYS A 26 -9.30 -37.32 29.94
C LYS A 26 -8.86 -35.86 29.79
N LEU A 27 -8.33 -35.25 30.85
CA LEU A 27 -7.81 -33.88 30.81
C LEU A 27 -6.61 -33.77 29.86
N PHE A 28 -5.69 -34.74 29.87
CA PHE A 28 -4.57 -34.78 28.92
C PHE A 28 -5.02 -34.91 27.47
N PHE A 29 -6.01 -35.76 27.17
CA PHE A 29 -6.55 -35.88 25.82
C PHE A 29 -7.24 -34.60 25.36
N LEU A 30 -7.99 -33.93 26.25
CA LEU A 30 -8.63 -32.66 25.94
C LEU A 30 -7.59 -31.56 25.70
N SER A 31 -6.56 -31.44 26.52
CA SER A 31 -5.49 -30.46 26.30
C SER A 31 -4.71 -30.75 25.02
N ALA A 32 -4.40 -32.02 24.75
CA ALA A 32 -3.70 -32.42 23.53
C ALA A 32 -4.53 -32.12 22.27
N ALA A 33 -5.84 -32.35 22.32
CA ALA A 33 -6.76 -32.01 21.22
C ALA A 33 -6.80 -30.49 20.97
N VAL A 34 -6.87 -29.68 22.02
CA VAL A 34 -6.85 -28.21 21.88
C VAL A 34 -5.54 -27.73 21.25
N VAL A 35 -4.39 -28.24 21.70
CA VAL A 35 -3.08 -27.90 21.13
C VAL A 35 -3.00 -28.30 19.65
N ALA A 36 -3.51 -29.47 19.28
CA ALA A 36 -3.54 -29.92 17.89
C ALA A 36 -4.39 -29.00 17.00
N VAL A 37 -5.55 -28.54 17.48
CA VAL A 37 -6.40 -27.60 16.74
C VAL A 37 -5.70 -26.25 16.55
N ILE A 38 -5.06 -25.70 17.60
CA ILE A 38 -4.32 -24.44 17.50
C ILE A 38 -3.16 -24.58 16.50
N ALA A 39 -2.42 -25.69 16.53
CA ALA A 39 -1.33 -25.93 15.58
C ALA A 39 -1.83 -26.00 14.13
N LEU A 40 -2.97 -26.65 13.88
CA LEU A 40 -3.58 -26.71 12.54
C LEU A 40 -4.04 -25.34 12.03
N LEU A 41 -4.64 -24.53 12.90
CA LEU A 41 -5.01 -23.15 12.55
C LEU A 41 -3.76 -22.29 12.28
N GLY A 42 -2.72 -22.42 13.09
CA GLY A 42 -1.43 -21.77 12.87
C GLY A 42 -0.81 -22.15 11.52
N ALA A 43 -0.76 -23.44 11.20
CA ALA A 43 -0.23 -23.92 9.92
C ALA A 43 -1.08 -23.44 8.72
N ALA A 44 -2.41 -23.45 8.84
CA ALA A 44 -3.29 -22.97 7.79
C ALA A 44 -3.12 -21.47 7.50
N THR A 45 -3.03 -20.64 8.56
CA THR A 45 -2.81 -19.19 8.42
C THR A 45 -1.43 -18.89 7.82
N TRP A 46 -0.39 -19.61 8.24
CA TRP A 46 0.95 -19.46 7.68
C TRP A 46 1.00 -19.82 6.19
N MET A 47 0.40 -20.96 5.82
CA MET A 47 0.35 -21.40 4.42
C MET A 47 -0.47 -20.45 3.53
N GLN A 48 -1.53 -19.84 4.07
CA GLN A 48 -2.30 -18.82 3.35
C GLN A 48 -1.49 -17.54 3.12
N SER A 49 -0.68 -17.13 4.11
CA SER A 49 0.20 -15.97 3.98
C SER A 49 1.24 -16.17 2.88
N ASP A 50 1.88 -17.34 2.84
CA ASP A 50 2.90 -17.69 1.86
C ASP A 50 2.33 -17.68 0.43
N ARG A 51 1.16 -18.32 0.23
CA ARG A 51 0.44 -18.27 -1.05
C ARG A 51 0.10 -16.84 -1.48
N ARG A 52 -0.31 -15.98 -0.54
CA ARG A 52 -0.61 -14.58 -0.85
C ARG A 52 0.62 -13.84 -1.35
N GLN A 53 1.77 -14.04 -0.72
CA GLN A 53 3.01 -13.41 -1.16
C GLN A 53 3.36 -13.84 -2.58
N HIS A 54 3.31 -15.15 -2.88
CA HIS A 54 3.53 -15.65 -4.23
C HIS A 54 2.56 -15.06 -5.27
N LEU A 55 1.27 -14.91 -4.92
CA LEU A 55 0.29 -14.31 -5.82
C LEU A 55 0.58 -12.84 -6.09
N LEU A 56 1.00 -12.09 -5.06
CA LEU A 56 1.34 -10.66 -5.19
C LEU A 56 2.60 -10.46 -6.03
N THR A 57 3.62 -11.30 -5.86
CA THR A 57 4.85 -11.22 -6.67
C THR A 57 4.54 -11.52 -8.14
N THR A 58 3.79 -12.59 -8.43
CA THR A 58 3.41 -12.92 -9.81
C THR A 58 2.50 -11.86 -10.45
N ALA A 59 1.61 -11.24 -9.67
CA ALA A 59 0.80 -10.12 -10.17
C ALA A 59 1.66 -8.91 -10.53
N SER A 60 2.64 -8.58 -9.68
CA SER A 60 3.61 -7.50 -9.93
C SER A 60 4.44 -7.75 -11.19
N GLU A 61 4.94 -8.98 -11.39
CA GLU A 61 5.70 -9.38 -12.58
C GLU A 61 4.88 -9.26 -13.87
N ARG A 62 3.61 -9.66 -13.84
CA ARG A 62 2.71 -9.52 -15.01
C ARG A 62 2.45 -8.07 -15.36
N ASP A 63 2.25 -7.22 -14.36
CA ASP A 63 2.05 -5.78 -14.58
C ASP A 63 3.31 -5.11 -15.10
N HIS A 64 4.49 -5.52 -14.63
CA HIS A 64 5.76 -5.06 -15.17
C HIS A 64 5.91 -5.43 -16.66
N ALA A 65 5.62 -6.69 -17.02
CA ALA A 65 5.66 -7.12 -18.43
C ALA A 65 4.64 -6.37 -19.31
N ALA A 66 3.43 -6.12 -18.79
CA ALA A 66 2.42 -5.32 -19.49
C ALA A 66 2.88 -3.86 -19.70
N ALA A 67 3.60 -3.29 -18.74
CA ALA A 67 4.19 -1.97 -18.88
C ALA A 67 5.26 -1.93 -19.98
N GLU A 68 6.15 -2.92 -20.03
CA GLU A 68 7.16 -3.02 -21.10
C GLU A 68 6.49 -3.10 -22.48
N GLN A 69 5.42 -3.87 -22.60
CA GLN A 69 4.66 -3.98 -23.83
C GLN A 69 3.99 -2.65 -24.23
N ALA A 70 3.39 -1.94 -23.27
CA ALA A 70 2.84 -0.61 -23.50
C ALA A 70 3.92 0.41 -23.92
N LEU A 71 5.15 0.28 -23.43
CA LEU A 71 6.27 1.10 -23.89
C LEU A 71 6.68 0.81 -25.33
N VAL A 72 6.62 -0.46 -25.76
CA VAL A 72 6.85 -0.84 -27.17
C VAL A 72 5.78 -0.24 -28.08
N GLU A 73 4.54 -0.16 -27.60
CA GLU A 73 3.41 0.49 -28.28
C GLU A 73 3.43 2.02 -28.17
N ASP A 74 4.45 2.58 -27.51
CA ASP A 74 4.62 4.00 -27.20
C ASP A 74 3.54 4.63 -26.30
N ASP A 75 2.65 3.82 -25.73
CA ASP A 75 1.61 4.21 -24.76
C ASP A 75 2.20 4.33 -23.35
N TRP A 76 2.93 5.43 -23.16
CA TRP A 76 3.58 5.75 -21.90
C TRP A 76 2.63 5.95 -20.72
N PRO A 77 1.50 6.67 -20.83
CA PRO A 77 0.57 6.84 -19.71
C PRO A 77 0.09 5.50 -19.18
N LEU A 78 -0.21 4.56 -20.07
CA LEU A 78 -0.59 3.20 -19.71
C LEU A 78 0.57 2.43 -19.07
N ALA A 79 1.78 2.55 -19.62
CA ALA A 79 2.97 1.94 -19.03
C ALA A 79 3.23 2.40 -17.59
N VAL A 80 3.09 3.71 -17.31
CA VAL A 80 3.24 4.25 -15.94
C VAL A 80 2.16 3.71 -15.02
N ALA A 81 0.91 3.62 -15.48
CA ALA A 81 -0.18 3.06 -14.68
C ALA A 81 0.07 1.59 -14.30
N TYR A 82 0.59 0.80 -15.24
CA TYR A 82 0.97 -0.59 -14.95
C TYR A 82 2.16 -0.69 -13.99
N LEU A 83 3.17 0.19 -14.13
CA LEU A 83 4.31 0.23 -13.20
C LEU A 83 3.89 0.63 -11.79
N ASP A 84 3.01 1.63 -11.64
CA ASP A 84 2.46 2.02 -10.35
C ASP A 84 1.71 0.84 -9.70
N ARG A 85 0.84 0.17 -10.45
CA ARG A 85 0.11 -1.01 -9.97
C ARG A 85 1.05 -2.16 -9.58
N SER A 86 2.09 -2.40 -10.38
CA SER A 86 3.13 -3.40 -10.09
C SER A 86 3.82 -3.15 -8.73
N LEU A 87 4.13 -1.88 -8.44
CA LEU A 87 4.77 -1.46 -7.19
C LEU A 87 3.82 -1.49 -5.99
N ILE A 88 2.51 -1.26 -6.19
CA ILE A 88 1.50 -1.44 -5.14
C ILE A 88 1.44 -2.90 -4.68
N TYR A 89 1.49 -3.86 -5.61
CA TYR A 89 1.47 -5.28 -5.27
C TYR A 89 2.77 -5.76 -4.64
N TRP A 90 3.92 -5.31 -5.16
CA TRP A 90 5.22 -5.70 -4.63
C TRP A 90 6.22 -4.52 -4.66
N PRO A 91 6.33 -3.76 -3.56
CA PRO A 91 7.20 -2.58 -3.49
C PRO A 91 8.69 -2.88 -3.66
N GLN A 92 9.09 -4.15 -3.60
CA GLN A 92 10.49 -4.57 -3.72
C GLN A 92 10.87 -4.97 -5.15
N ASN A 93 9.95 -4.88 -6.11
CA ASN A 93 10.22 -5.14 -7.53
C ASN A 93 11.19 -4.08 -8.10
N GLN A 94 12.49 -4.37 -8.04
CA GLN A 94 13.55 -3.43 -8.45
C GLN A 94 13.49 -3.09 -9.94
N ASP A 95 13.06 -4.04 -10.77
CA ASP A 95 12.96 -3.85 -12.21
C ASP A 95 11.89 -2.81 -12.54
N ALA A 96 10.71 -2.93 -11.94
CA ALA A 96 9.65 -1.94 -12.06
C ALA A 96 10.04 -0.55 -11.52
N VAL A 97 10.74 -0.49 -10.37
CA VAL A 97 11.26 0.77 -9.82
C VAL A 97 12.25 1.41 -10.79
N SER A 98 13.20 0.64 -11.31
CA SER A 98 14.23 1.14 -12.22
C SER A 98 13.64 1.66 -13.53
N LEU A 99 12.65 0.95 -14.06
CA LEU A 99 11.94 1.31 -15.30
C LEU A 99 11.09 2.56 -15.10
N LEU A 100 10.37 2.67 -13.98
CA LEU A 100 9.62 3.88 -13.66
C LEU A 100 10.55 5.09 -13.52
N TRP A 101 11.69 4.93 -12.83
CA TRP A 101 12.67 6.00 -12.71
C TRP A 101 13.30 6.40 -14.04
N SER A 102 13.59 5.42 -14.91
CA SER A 102 14.15 5.71 -16.23
C SER A 102 13.13 6.46 -17.10
N LEU A 103 11.85 6.09 -17.06
CA LEU A 103 10.77 6.81 -17.74
C LEU A 103 10.62 8.24 -17.25
N LEU A 104 10.58 8.45 -15.94
CA LEU A 104 10.42 9.79 -15.36
C LEU A 104 11.63 10.70 -15.65
N ARG A 105 12.84 10.14 -15.73
CA ARG A 105 14.07 10.90 -15.94
C ARG A 105 14.38 11.15 -17.42
N TYR A 106 14.21 10.14 -18.26
CA TYR A 106 14.71 10.15 -19.64
C TYR A 106 13.60 10.28 -20.69
N ARG A 107 12.32 10.27 -20.30
CA ARG A 107 11.20 10.61 -21.19
C ARG A 107 10.54 11.96 -20.84
N PRO A 108 11.27 13.09 -20.83
CA PRO A 108 10.63 14.40 -20.87
C PRO A 108 10.13 14.67 -22.30
N ALA A 109 8.80 14.76 -22.46
CA ALA A 109 8.04 15.09 -23.67
C ALA A 109 7.57 13.91 -24.56
N ALA A 110 6.50 13.25 -24.11
CA ALA A 110 5.32 13.13 -24.97
C ALA A 110 4.26 14.07 -24.36
N ASP A 111 3.69 14.95 -25.17
CA ASP A 111 2.90 16.10 -24.73
C ASP A 111 1.86 15.77 -23.63
N SER A 112 1.96 16.50 -22.51
CA SER A 112 0.85 16.82 -21.59
C SER A 112 0.22 15.69 -20.74
N LEU A 113 0.86 15.32 -19.61
CA LEU A 113 0.09 14.80 -18.44
C LEU A 113 -0.70 15.90 -17.73
N VAL A 114 -0.29 17.15 -17.93
CA VAL A 114 -1.07 18.35 -17.61
C VAL A 114 -1.13 19.09 -18.93
N SER A 115 -2.33 19.42 -19.41
CA SER A 115 -2.50 20.45 -20.43
C SER A 115 -1.90 21.72 -19.86
N ARG A 116 -0.59 21.92 -20.07
CA ARG A 116 0.10 23.11 -19.63
C ARG A 116 -0.39 24.15 -20.60
N GLN A 117 -1.42 24.91 -20.23
CA GLN A 117 -1.87 26.06 -20.98
C GLN A 117 -0.64 26.94 -21.18
N ARG A 118 -0.03 26.84 -22.36
CA ARG A 118 1.11 27.65 -22.72
C ARG A 118 0.52 29.02 -22.99
N HIS A 119 0.58 29.88 -21.99
CA HIS A 119 0.27 31.28 -22.20
C HIS A 119 1.39 31.87 -23.05
N GLU A 120 1.08 32.15 -24.31
CA GLU A 120 1.94 32.96 -25.16
C GLU A 120 1.93 34.38 -24.61
N LEU A 121 2.95 34.69 -23.81
CA LEU A 121 3.23 36.05 -23.41
C LEU A 121 3.86 36.74 -24.63
N ASN A 122 3.10 37.63 -25.26
CA ASN A 122 3.54 38.41 -26.43
C ASN A 122 4.66 39.41 -26.10
N GLN A 123 5.13 39.45 -24.85
CA GLN A 123 6.13 40.37 -24.35
C GLN A 123 7.16 39.63 -23.48
N PRO A 124 8.43 40.07 -23.48
CA PRO A 124 9.47 39.52 -22.62
C PRO A 124 9.10 39.61 -21.13
N VAL A 125 9.33 38.54 -20.37
CA VAL A 125 9.19 38.56 -18.91
C VAL A 125 10.41 39.23 -18.30
N GLN A 126 10.21 40.29 -17.53
CA GLN A 126 11.27 41.03 -16.83
C GLN A 126 11.42 40.65 -15.36
N GLY A 127 10.38 40.05 -14.77
CA GLY A 127 10.41 39.67 -13.37
C GLY A 127 9.29 38.73 -12.99
N LEU A 128 9.55 37.94 -11.96
CA LEU A 128 8.62 36.96 -11.40
C LEU A 128 8.67 37.08 -9.88
N ALA A 129 7.51 37.05 -9.23
CA ALA A 129 7.41 36.99 -7.78
C ALA A 129 6.28 36.05 -7.37
N TRP A 130 6.59 35.05 -6.55
CA TRP A 130 5.60 34.13 -6.01
C TRP A 130 4.83 34.79 -4.86
N SER A 131 3.54 34.46 -4.75
CA SER A 131 2.82 34.71 -3.51
C SER A 131 3.34 33.78 -2.40
N PRO A 132 3.33 34.20 -1.13
CA PRO A 132 3.79 33.37 -0.01
C PRO A 132 3.02 32.06 0.16
N ASP A 133 1.76 32.02 -0.29
CA ASP A 133 0.89 30.83 -0.27
C ASP A 133 1.12 29.87 -1.45
N SER A 134 2.03 30.20 -2.38
CA SER A 134 2.32 29.45 -3.61
C SER A 134 1.12 29.24 -4.55
N GLN A 135 0.03 29.99 -4.36
CA GLN A 135 -1.15 29.88 -5.23
C GLN A 135 -1.10 30.81 -6.42
N GLN A 136 -0.32 31.89 -6.33
CA GLN A 136 -0.27 32.95 -7.33
C GLN A 136 1.17 33.26 -7.73
N LEU A 137 1.36 33.62 -9.00
CA LEU A 137 2.62 34.11 -9.54
C LEU A 137 2.39 35.47 -10.19
N LEU A 138 3.03 36.49 -9.65
CA LEU A 138 3.08 37.80 -10.27
C LEU A 138 4.12 37.77 -11.40
N VAL A 139 3.68 38.11 -12.61
CA VAL A 139 4.51 38.19 -13.80
C VAL A 139 4.60 39.65 -14.22
N ARG A 140 5.82 40.17 -14.32
CA ARG A 140 6.09 41.50 -14.88
C ARG A 140 6.57 41.36 -16.31
N LEU A 141 5.83 41.94 -17.24
CA LEU A 141 6.17 41.98 -18.66
C LEU A 141 7.00 43.23 -19.00
N ALA A 142 7.64 43.20 -20.16
CA ALA A 142 8.17 44.40 -20.80
C ALA A 142 7.03 45.42 -20.95
N GLU A 143 7.32 46.72 -20.89
CA GLU A 143 6.32 47.81 -20.86
C GLU A 143 5.59 48.02 -19.53
N GLY A 144 5.89 47.21 -18.49
CA GLY A 144 5.43 47.48 -17.12
C GLY A 144 4.06 46.90 -16.78
N GLU A 145 3.48 46.11 -17.67
CA GLU A 145 2.27 45.34 -17.38
C GLU A 145 2.56 44.28 -16.30
N LEU A 146 1.66 44.21 -15.31
CA LEU A 146 1.68 43.21 -14.25
C LEU A 146 0.48 42.29 -14.42
N ARG A 147 0.74 40.98 -14.45
CA ARG A 147 -0.32 39.96 -14.51
C ARG A 147 -0.18 38.99 -13.35
N VAL A 148 -1.29 38.55 -12.80
CA VAL A 148 -1.32 37.56 -11.72
C VAL A 148 -1.78 36.23 -12.31
N LEU A 149 -0.94 35.22 -12.23
CA LEU A 149 -1.25 33.86 -12.67
C LEU A 149 -1.73 33.04 -11.47
N ASN A 150 -2.93 32.46 -11.54
CA ASN A 150 -3.32 31.39 -10.62
C ASN A 150 -2.63 30.10 -11.07
N VAL A 151 -1.74 29.58 -10.23
CA VAL A 151 -0.87 28.45 -10.59
C VAL A 151 -1.63 27.13 -10.63
N ALA A 152 -2.63 26.95 -9.76
CA ALA A 152 -3.45 25.74 -9.75
C ALA A 152 -4.35 25.65 -10.99
N ALA A 153 -4.88 26.78 -11.45
CA ALA A 153 -5.76 26.85 -12.62
C ALA A 153 -5.00 27.06 -13.95
N GLY A 154 -3.75 27.54 -13.91
CA GLY A 154 -2.97 27.88 -15.10
C GLY A 154 -3.49 29.11 -15.87
N GLN A 155 -4.30 29.96 -15.23
CA GLN A 155 -4.98 31.09 -15.86
C GLN A 155 -4.59 32.42 -15.22
N PHE A 156 -4.46 33.46 -16.04
CA PHE A 156 -4.31 34.82 -15.53
C PHE A 156 -5.62 35.28 -14.88
N VAL A 157 -5.52 35.80 -13.68
CA VAL A 157 -6.62 36.42 -12.95
C VAL A 157 -6.63 37.89 -13.37
N GLU A 158 -7.67 38.32 -14.06
CA GLU A 158 -7.90 39.76 -14.22
C GLU A 158 -8.19 40.34 -12.83
N PRO A 159 -7.49 41.42 -12.43
CA PRO A 159 -7.82 42.09 -11.19
C PRO A 159 -9.25 42.63 -11.35
N ALA A 160 -10.16 42.17 -10.50
CA ALA A 160 -11.49 42.75 -10.37
C ALA A 160 -11.33 44.13 -9.73
N ILE A 161 -10.96 45.13 -10.52
CA ILE A 161 -10.94 46.52 -10.06
C ILE A 161 -12.39 47.01 -10.06
N ASN A 162 -13.11 46.71 -8.98
CA ASN A 162 -14.40 47.31 -8.74
C ASN A 162 -14.16 48.72 -8.18
N VAL A 163 -14.05 49.71 -9.06
CA VAL A 163 -13.95 51.12 -8.68
C VAL A 163 -15.38 51.61 -8.39
N GLY A 164 -15.76 51.56 -7.12
CA GLY A 164 -16.98 52.20 -6.58
C GLY A 164 -16.68 53.54 -5.95
#